data_AF-A0A6G0PZQ8-F1
#
_entry.id   AF-A0A6G0PZQ8-F1
#
_cell.length_a   1.000
_cell.length_b   1.000
_cell.length_c   1.000
_cell.angle_alpha   90.00
_cell.angle_beta   90.00
_cell.angle_gamma   90.00
#
_symmetry.space_group_name_H-M   'P 1'
#
loop_
_entity.id
_entity.type
_entity.pdbx_description
1 polymer ?
#
loop_
_entity_poly.entity_id
_entity_poly.type
_entity_poly.pdbx_seq_one_letter_code
_entity_poly.pdbx_strand_id
1 'polypeptide(L)'
;MAREDSQLLMEDMKFFIIVKSQLVPCVVCALTRPHKMRYQLLRCSSETCKAATPYDACPWMGKVMTCQELNRVTIMEAGAHETLVRDPRKPKMTPRMKDYGREMATQGLKPARIRMGMARRFGLSETDLPTLNQVQ
;
A
#
# COMPACT_ATOMS: atom_id res chain seq x y z
N MET A 1 5.67 -11.35 -13.92
CA MET A 1 4.55 -10.41 -14.03
C MET A 1 5.07 -9.03 -14.43
N ALA A 2 4.24 -8.19 -15.06
CA ALA A 2 4.59 -6.79 -15.31
C ALA A 2 4.63 -6.00 -13.98
N ARG A 3 5.35 -4.88 -13.97
CA ARG A 3 5.53 -4.07 -12.76
C ARG A 3 4.22 -3.46 -12.27
N GLU A 4 3.35 -3.02 -13.16
CA GLU A 4 2.06 -2.40 -12.82
C GLU A 4 1.14 -3.39 -12.12
N ASP A 5 0.94 -4.59 -12.69
CA ASP A 5 0.16 -5.65 -12.05
C ASP A 5 0.72 -6.02 -10.67
N SER A 6 2.06 -6.05 -10.54
CA SER A 6 2.70 -6.35 -9.26
C SER A 6 2.46 -5.25 -8.20
N GLN A 7 2.37 -3.99 -8.62
CA GLN A 7 2.04 -2.89 -7.71
C GLN A 7 0.62 -3.03 -7.18
N LEU A 8 -0.34 -3.37 -8.04
CA LEU A 8 -1.73 -3.62 -7.63
C LEU A 8 -1.84 -4.77 -6.65
N LEU A 9 -1.14 -5.88 -6.89
CA LEU A 9 -1.10 -7.01 -5.95
C LEU A 9 -0.49 -6.61 -4.61
N MET A 10 0.63 -5.86 -4.62
CA MET A 10 1.26 -5.39 -3.39
C MET A 10 0.42 -4.36 -2.63
N GLU A 11 -0.37 -3.53 -3.32
CA GLU A 11 -1.36 -2.66 -2.68
C GLU A 11 -2.48 -3.43 -2.01
N ASP A 12 -2.80 -4.61 -2.53
CA ASP A 12 -3.85 -5.45 -1.97
C ASP A 12 -3.41 -6.23 -0.73
N MET A 13 -2.12 -6.53 -0.61
CA MET A 13 -1.54 -7.17 0.57
C MET A 13 -1.76 -6.36 1.87
N LYS A 14 -1.68 -7.05 3.01
CA LYS A 14 -1.61 -6.39 4.32
C LYS A 14 -0.38 -5.49 4.42
N PHE A 15 -0.38 -4.54 5.35
CA PHE A 15 0.78 -3.70 5.56
C PHE A 15 2.04 -4.54 5.81
N PHE A 16 3.09 -4.20 5.07
CA PHE A 16 4.40 -4.80 5.19
C PHE A 16 5.47 -3.71 5.14
N ILE A 17 6.64 -4.06 5.66
CA ILE A 17 7.87 -3.27 5.55
C ILE A 17 8.93 -4.04 4.78
N ILE A 18 9.81 -3.30 4.09
CA ILE A 18 10.96 -3.86 3.39
C ILE A 18 12.12 -3.92 4.39
N VAL A 19 12.47 -5.12 4.84
CA VAL A 19 13.54 -5.33 5.82
C VAL A 19 14.91 -5.55 5.17
N LYS A 20 14.93 -5.92 3.88
CA LYS A 20 16.16 -6.11 3.11
C LYS A 20 15.92 -5.66 1.68
N SER A 21 16.87 -4.93 1.10
CA SER A 21 16.84 -4.48 -0.30
C SER A 21 18.26 -4.48 -0.84
N GLN A 22 18.54 -5.33 -1.83
CA GLN A 22 19.88 -5.45 -2.41
C GLN A 22 19.82 -5.78 -3.90
N LEU A 23 20.90 -5.48 -4.61
CA LEU A 23 21.07 -5.87 -6.00
C LEU A 23 21.83 -7.20 -6.07
N VAL A 24 21.30 -8.14 -6.84
CA VAL A 24 21.89 -9.48 -7.05
C VAL A 24 21.81 -9.84 -8.54
N PRO A 25 22.56 -10.85 -9.02
CA PRO A 25 22.41 -11.35 -10.38
C PRO A 25 20.95 -11.73 -10.68
N CYS A 26 20.46 -11.34 -11.85
CA CYS A 26 19.08 -11.60 -12.23
C CYS A 26 18.83 -13.08 -12.55
N VAL A 27 17.79 -13.65 -11.94
CA VAL A 27 17.29 -15.00 -12.24
C VAL A 27 15.80 -14.99 -12.62
N VAL A 28 15.22 -13.80 -12.79
CA VAL A 28 13.76 -13.62 -13.01
C VAL A 28 13.39 -13.58 -14.49
N CYS A 29 14.30 -13.16 -15.36
CA CYS A 29 14.08 -13.08 -16.80
C CYS A 29 15.07 -13.97 -17.56
N ALA A 30 14.80 -14.18 -18.84
CA ALA A 30 15.60 -15.04 -19.72
C ALA A 30 16.64 -14.27 -20.55
N LEU A 31 16.98 -13.03 -20.17
CA LEU A 31 18.03 -12.28 -20.87
C LEU A 31 19.38 -12.99 -20.65
N THR A 32 20.07 -13.27 -21.75
CA THR A 32 21.37 -13.95 -21.76
C THR A 32 22.51 -13.06 -21.26
N ARG A 33 22.31 -11.73 -21.28
CA ARG A 33 23.30 -10.76 -20.84
C ARG A 33 23.29 -10.65 -19.31
N PRO A 34 24.45 -10.72 -18.64
CA PRO A 34 24.52 -10.49 -17.19
C PRO A 34 23.97 -9.11 -16.82
N HIS A 35 23.03 -9.09 -15.89
CA HIS A 35 22.44 -7.86 -15.36
C HIS A 35 21.93 -8.10 -13.94
N LYS A 36 21.52 -7.03 -13.28
CA LYS A 36 21.10 -7.05 -11.88
C LYS A 36 19.57 -7.11 -11.77
N MET A 37 19.10 -7.79 -10.72
CA MET A 37 17.74 -7.66 -10.21
C MET A 37 17.78 -7.11 -8.79
N ARG A 38 16.72 -6.41 -8.39
CA ARG A 38 16.52 -5.97 -7.01
C ARG A 38 15.80 -7.08 -6.25
N TYR A 39 16.46 -7.60 -5.23
CA TYR A 39 15.92 -8.53 -4.25
C TYR A 39 15.42 -7.75 -3.04
N GLN A 40 14.16 -7.95 -2.67
CA GLN A 40 13.56 -7.34 -1.48
C GLN A 40 12.92 -8.41 -0.61
N LEU A 41 13.19 -8.36 0.69
CA LEU A 41 12.51 -9.17 1.70
C LEU A 41 11.53 -8.28 2.46
N LEU A 42 10.31 -8.76 2.60
CA LEU A 42 9.19 -8.10 3.24
C LEU A 42 8.84 -8.83 4.54
N ARG A 43 8.45 -8.07 5.57
CA ARG A 43 7.83 -8.61 6.78
C ARG A 43 6.51 -7.93 7.04
N CYS A 44 5.58 -8.67 7.66
CA CYS A 44 4.31 -8.12 8.07
C CYS A 44 4.50 -6.98 9.08
N SER A 45 3.79 -5.88 8.88
CA SER A 45 3.72 -4.74 9.80
C SER A 45 2.26 -4.33 10.06
N SER A 46 1.36 -5.31 9.96
CA SER A 46 -0.08 -5.17 10.16
C SER A 46 -0.37 -5.09 11.66
N GLU A 47 -1.05 -4.03 12.10
CA GLU A 47 -1.47 -3.85 13.49
C GLU A 47 -2.49 -4.92 13.88
N THR A 48 -3.34 -5.35 12.94
CA THR A 48 -4.27 -6.46 13.19
C THR A 48 -3.55 -7.80 13.44
N CYS A 49 -2.41 -8.05 12.78
CA CYS A 49 -1.60 -9.24 13.08
C CYS A 49 -0.89 -9.12 14.42
N LYS A 50 -0.34 -7.92 14.69
CA LYS A 50 0.33 -7.61 15.96
C LYS A 50 -0.61 -7.72 17.17
N ALA A 51 -1.88 -7.34 17.01
CA ALA A 51 -2.88 -7.47 18.07
C ALA A 51 -3.26 -8.93 18.35
N ALA A 52 -3.25 -9.80 17.34
CA ALA A 52 -3.54 -11.23 17.51
C ALA A 52 -2.40 -12.00 18.17
N THR A 53 -1.15 -11.55 17.96
CA THR A 53 0.05 -12.12 18.57
C THR A 53 0.91 -11.02 19.19
N PRO A 54 0.58 -10.53 20.40
CA PRO A 54 1.27 -9.39 21.00
C PRO A 54 2.75 -9.64 21.31
N TYR A 55 3.10 -10.92 21.51
CA TYR A 55 4.41 -11.35 21.98
C TYR A 55 5.31 -11.92 20.87
N ASP A 56 4.71 -12.34 19.75
CA ASP A 56 5.42 -12.98 18.65
C ASP A 56 5.33 -12.16 17.37
N ALA A 57 6.33 -12.30 16.50
CA ALA A 57 6.27 -11.70 15.19
C ALA A 57 5.37 -12.53 14.26
N CYS A 58 4.52 -11.85 13.50
CA CYS A 58 3.71 -12.48 12.46
C CYS A 58 4.61 -13.29 11.49
N PRO A 59 4.31 -14.58 11.24
CA PRO A 59 5.21 -15.49 10.53
C PRO A 59 5.23 -15.24 9.03
N TRP A 60 4.31 -14.43 8.51
CA TRP A 60 4.29 -14.05 7.11
C TRP A 60 5.56 -13.29 6.69
N MET A 61 6.13 -13.74 5.57
CA MET A 61 7.24 -13.10 4.89
C MET A 61 6.98 -13.05 3.38
N GLY A 62 7.31 -11.92 2.77
CA GLY A 62 7.25 -11.74 1.32
C GLY A 62 8.66 -11.62 0.73
N LYS A 63 8.83 -12.07 -0.50
CA LYS A 63 10.05 -11.89 -1.28
C LYS A 63 9.68 -11.34 -2.65
N VAL A 64 10.23 -10.19 -2.99
CA VAL A 64 10.01 -9.53 -4.29
C VAL A 64 11.33 -9.47 -5.03
N MET A 65 11.32 -9.95 -6.27
CA MET A 65 12.46 -9.91 -7.17
C MET A 65 12.09 -9.14 -8.43
N THR A 66 12.77 -8.03 -8.67
CA THR A 66 12.48 -7.12 -9.78
C THR A 66 13.69 -7.01 -10.70
N CYS A 67 13.58 -7.55 -11.92
CA CYS A 67 14.58 -7.35 -12.98
C CYS A 67 14.70 -5.86 -13.31
N GLN A 68 15.93 -5.32 -13.33
CA GLN A 68 16.15 -3.89 -13.61
C GLN A 68 16.00 -3.53 -15.09
N GLU A 69 16.19 -4.49 -16.01
CA GLU A 69 16.13 -4.25 -17.45
C GLU A 69 14.70 -4.32 -17.98
N LEU A 70 14.01 -5.43 -17.69
CA LEU A 70 12.67 -5.70 -18.24
C LEU A 70 11.54 -5.31 -17.30
N ASN A 71 11.84 -4.74 -16.12
CA ASN A 71 10.87 -4.46 -15.06
C ASN A 71 9.98 -5.66 -14.69
N ARG A 72 10.46 -6.88 -14.95
CA ARG A 72 9.73 -8.12 -14.67
C ARG A 72 9.83 -8.42 -13.19
N VAL A 73 8.68 -8.63 -12.56
CA VAL A 73 8.56 -8.86 -11.12
C VAL A 73 8.11 -10.30 -10.86
N THR A 74 8.73 -10.92 -9.86
CA THR A 74 8.30 -12.17 -9.23
C THR A 74 8.08 -11.90 -7.75
N ILE A 75 6.90 -12.26 -7.24
CA ILE A 75 6.56 -12.19 -5.81
C ILE A 75 6.40 -13.61 -5.29
N MET A 76 6.96 -13.88 -4.11
CA MET A 76 6.82 -15.14 -3.40
C MET A 76 6.43 -14.84 -1.97
N GLU A 77 5.55 -15.66 -1.40
CA GLU A 77 5.10 -15.55 -0.01
C GLU A 77 5.45 -16.83 0.74
N ALA A 78 5.80 -16.69 2.02
CA ALA A 78 6.10 -17.78 2.93
C ALA A 78 5.46 -17.50 4.29
N GLY A 79 4.96 -18.57 4.94
CA GLY A 79 4.15 -18.42 6.15
C GLY A 79 2.76 -17.86 5.86
N ALA A 80 1.99 -17.66 6.91
CA ALA A 80 0.65 -17.07 6.85
C ALA A 80 0.60 -15.82 7.73
N HIS A 81 -0.32 -14.91 7.44
CA HIS A 81 -0.64 -13.87 8.39
C HIS A 81 -1.41 -14.46 9.57
N GLU A 82 -1.16 -13.96 10.78
CA GLU A 82 -1.89 -14.37 11.98
C GLU A 82 -3.39 -14.11 11.90
N THR A 83 -3.77 -13.08 11.16
CA THR A 83 -5.18 -12.78 10.90
C THR A 83 -5.41 -12.50 9.43
N LEU A 84 -6.61 -12.82 8.96
CA LEU A 84 -7.09 -12.41 7.64
C LEU A 84 -7.68 -10.98 7.64
N VAL A 85 -7.98 -10.43 8.81
CA VAL A 85 -8.60 -9.11 8.99
C VAL A 85 -7.66 -8.03 8.49
N ARG A 86 -8.04 -7.23 7.50
CA ARG A 86 -7.17 -6.15 7.00
C ARG A 86 -7.10 -4.99 7.97
N ASP A 87 -5.94 -4.34 8.01
CA ASP A 87 -5.81 -3.07 8.71
C ASP A 87 -6.74 -2.03 8.09
N PRO A 88 -7.32 -1.13 8.90
CA PRO A 88 -8.05 0.02 8.39
C PRO A 88 -7.14 0.79 7.44
N ARG A 89 -7.48 0.83 6.16
CA ARG A 89 -6.73 1.65 5.20
C ARG A 89 -7.06 3.10 5.50
N LYS A 90 -6.02 3.92 5.69
CA LYS A 90 -6.22 5.37 5.82
C LYS A 90 -7.08 5.86 4.65
N PRO A 91 -8.06 6.75 4.91
CA PRO A 91 -8.86 7.34 3.85
C PRO A 91 -7.96 7.93 2.77
N LYS A 92 -7.90 7.28 1.60
CA LYS A 92 -7.18 7.81 0.45
C LYS A 92 -8.07 8.91 -0.13
N MET A 93 -7.62 10.15 -0.09
CA MET A 93 -8.28 11.22 -0.86
C MET A 93 -8.24 10.89 -2.35
N THR A 94 -9.39 10.50 -2.89
CA THR A 94 -9.54 10.28 -4.33
C THR A 94 -9.34 11.59 -5.10
N PRO A 95 -8.96 11.57 -6.38
CA PRO A 95 -8.86 12.78 -7.20
C PRO A 95 -10.14 13.63 -7.14
N ARG A 96 -11.31 12.99 -7.24
CA ARG A 96 -12.62 13.66 -7.15
C ARG A 96 -12.88 14.33 -5.80
N MET A 97 -12.45 13.70 -4.70
CA MET A 97 -12.50 14.34 -3.37
C MET A 97 -11.57 15.54 -3.31
N LYS A 98 -10.38 15.48 -3.92
CA LYS A 98 -9.45 16.63 -3.95
C LYS A 98 -10.03 17.79 -4.75
N ASP A 99 -10.62 17.51 -5.91
CA ASP A 99 -11.28 18.51 -6.73
C ASP A 99 -12.41 19.19 -5.97
N TYR A 100 -13.27 18.40 -5.32
CA TYR A 100 -14.33 18.93 -4.47
C TYR A 100 -13.79 19.74 -3.30
N GLY A 101 -12.73 19.26 -2.62
CA GLY A 101 -12.10 19.98 -1.52
C GLY A 101 -11.62 21.36 -1.96
N ARG A 102 -10.94 21.43 -3.11
CA ARG A 102 -10.48 22.70 -3.71
C ARG A 102 -11.65 23.61 -4.08
N GLU A 103 -12.68 23.07 -4.76
CA GLU A 103 -13.87 23.84 -5.16
C GLU A 103 -14.60 24.45 -3.96
N MET A 104 -14.76 23.70 -2.87
CA MET A 104 -15.42 24.21 -1.68
C MET A 104 -14.52 25.18 -0.90
N ALA A 105 -13.20 25.00 -0.96
CA ALA A 105 -12.24 25.94 -0.37
C ALA A 105 -12.22 27.27 -1.14
N THR A 106 -12.32 27.27 -2.47
CA THR A 106 -12.44 28.52 -3.25
C THR A 106 -13.75 29.26 -2.97
N GLN A 107 -14.80 28.54 -2.59
CA GLN A 107 -16.06 29.13 -2.08
C GLN A 107 -15.94 29.64 -0.63
N GLY A 108 -14.76 29.57 0.00
CA GLY A 108 -14.52 30.07 1.36
C GLY A 108 -15.05 29.16 2.47
N LEU A 109 -15.40 27.91 2.16
CA LEU A 109 -15.88 26.98 3.19
C LEU A 109 -14.73 26.51 4.09
N LYS A 110 -15.00 26.47 5.40
CA LYS A 110 -14.04 25.97 6.38
C LYS A 110 -13.81 24.46 6.21
N PRO A 111 -12.59 23.93 6.48
CA PRO A 111 -12.27 22.51 6.31
C PRO A 111 -13.26 21.54 6.96
N ALA A 112 -13.77 21.87 8.16
CA ALA A 112 -14.77 21.05 8.84
C ALA A 112 -16.07 20.92 8.03
N ARG A 113 -16.52 22.01 7.38
CA ARG A 113 -17.71 22.00 6.52
C ARG A 113 -17.47 21.26 5.21
N ILE A 114 -16.29 21.39 4.63
CA ILE A 114 -15.88 20.65 3.43
C ILE A 114 -15.85 19.15 3.74
N ARG A 115 -15.27 18.73 4.87
CA ARG A 115 -15.26 17.33 5.33
C ARG A 115 -16.66 16.75 5.46
N MET A 116 -17.59 17.47 6.10
CA MET A 116 -19.00 17.03 6.19
C MET A 116 -19.70 17.03 4.83
N GLY A 117 -19.35 17.96 3.95
CA GLY A 117 -19.78 17.96 2.56
C GLY A 117 -19.31 16.72 1.81
N MET A 118 -18.06 16.28 2.03
CA MET A 118 -17.50 15.06 1.45
C MET A 118 -18.23 13.81 1.93
N ALA A 119 -18.51 13.69 3.24
CA ALA A 119 -19.27 12.57 3.79
C ALA A 119 -20.58 12.37 3.03
N ARG A 120 -21.33 13.46 2.82
CA ARG A 120 -22.61 13.43 2.12
C ARG A 120 -22.46 13.19 0.61
N ARG A 121 -21.53 13.89 -0.05
CA ARG A 121 -21.36 13.83 -1.51
C ARG A 121 -20.79 12.50 -2.00
N PHE A 122 -19.97 11.85 -1.19
CA PHE A 122 -19.28 10.60 -1.55
C PHE A 122 -19.74 9.39 -0.72
N GLY A 123 -20.73 9.56 0.17
CA GLY A 123 -21.26 8.46 1.00
C GLY A 123 -20.23 7.86 1.96
N LEU A 124 -19.33 8.67 2.50
CA LEU A 124 -18.23 8.19 3.36
C LEU A 124 -18.72 7.99 4.79
N SER A 125 -18.30 6.88 5.41
CA SER A 125 -18.45 6.65 6.84
C SER A 125 -17.49 7.53 7.66
N GLU A 126 -17.68 7.65 8.97
CA GLU A 126 -16.76 8.44 9.82
C GLU A 126 -15.31 7.95 9.74
N THR A 127 -15.10 6.65 9.58
CA THR A 127 -13.76 6.05 9.43
C THR A 127 -13.13 6.33 8.08
N ASP A 128 -13.94 6.62 7.06
CA ASP A 128 -13.50 6.90 5.68
C ASP A 128 -13.36 8.41 5.40
N LEU A 129 -13.67 9.27 6.39
CA LEU A 129 -13.54 10.71 6.23
C LEU A 129 -12.08 11.14 6.28
N PRO A 130 -11.61 11.94 5.30
CA PRO A 130 -10.28 12.54 5.40
C PRO A 130 -10.20 13.42 6.64
N THR A 131 -9.04 13.41 7.27
CA THR A 131 -8.71 14.32 8.38
C THR A 131 -8.76 15.77 7.92
N LEU A 132 -8.96 16.72 8.84
CA LEU A 132 -9.05 18.14 8.49
C LEU A 132 -7.80 18.65 7.75
N ASN A 133 -6.61 18.15 8.12
CA ASN A 133 -5.34 18.47 7.46
C ASN A 133 -5.20 17.85 6.07
N GLN A 134 -6.03 16.89 5.68
CA GLN A 134 -6.03 16.35 4.32
C GLN A 134 -6.93 17.17 3.40
N VAL A 135 -7.91 17.88 3.94
CA VAL A 135 -8.88 18.68 3.18
C VAL A 135 -8.32 20.02 2.72
N GLN A 136 -7.19 20.47 3.29
CA GLN A 136 -6.52 21.74 2.99
C GLN A 136 -5.01 21.57 2.90
#